data_AF-A0A7K0G5N0-F1
#
_entry.id   AF-A0A7K0G5N0-F1
#
_cell.length_a   1.000
_cell.length_b   1.000
_cell.length_c   1.000
_cell.angle_alpha   90.00
_cell.angle_beta   90.00
_cell.angle_gamma   90.00
#
_symmetry.space_group_name_H-M   'P 1'
#
loop_
_entity.id
_entity.type
_entity.pdbx_description
1 polymer ?
#
loop_
_entity_poly.entity_id
_entity_poly.type
_entity_poly.pdbx_seq_one_letter_code
_entity_poly.pdbx_strand_id
1 'polypeptide(L)'
;MMYKILIFTLLSFVNPIQSISPNKVEVYEHVVGLNKMTISGMVSRVKSYQTFDHSYYFIYIDHKIIKISDKAYNKGVIIGEKHSFTGLRKLAPKEYLKYNLFRK
;
A
#
# COMPACT_ATOMS: atom_id res chain seq x y z
N MET A 1 18.62 50.30 41.40
CA MET A 1 18.83 49.89 40.01
C MET A 1 19.41 48.48 39.99
N MET A 2 19.04 47.70 38.99
CA MET A 2 19.56 46.38 38.58
C MET A 2 18.91 45.13 39.17
N TYR A 3 18.67 44.21 38.24
CA TYR A 3 17.55 43.28 38.15
C TYR A 3 17.92 41.88 38.64
N LYS A 4 16.94 41.20 39.24
CA LYS A 4 16.91 39.73 39.38
C LYS A 4 16.75 39.12 37.99
N ILE A 5 17.67 38.25 37.57
CA ILE A 5 17.47 37.39 36.39
C ILE A 5 17.08 36.01 36.89
N LEU A 6 15.79 35.69 36.76
CA LEU A 6 15.25 34.34 36.90
C LEU A 6 15.51 33.62 35.58
N ILE A 7 16.31 32.56 35.60
CA ILE A 7 16.52 31.72 34.41
C ILE A 7 15.43 30.65 34.41
N PHE A 8 14.48 30.79 33.48
CA PHE A 8 13.49 29.76 33.16
C PHE A 8 14.07 28.89 32.04
N THR A 9 14.71 27.77 32.38
CA THR A 9 15.08 26.76 31.38
C THR A 9 13.84 25.96 31.01
N LEU A 10 13.33 26.24 29.83
CA LEU A 10 12.24 25.54 29.16
C LEU A 10 12.72 24.12 28.79
N LEU A 11 12.21 23.10 29.49
CA LEU A 11 12.35 21.70 29.07
C LEU A 11 11.54 21.50 27.80
N SER A 12 12.19 21.62 26.64
CA SER A 12 11.61 21.19 25.37
C SER A 12 11.51 19.66 25.39
N PHE A 13 10.29 19.15 25.50
CA PHE A 13 9.97 17.77 25.17
C PHE A 13 10.38 17.52 23.72
N VAL A 14 11.53 16.88 23.53
CA VAL A 14 11.91 16.27 22.25
C VAL A 14 11.00 15.05 22.10
N ASN A 15 9.77 15.26 21.63
CA ASN A 15 9.06 14.16 20.98
C ASN A 15 9.92 13.77 19.79
N PRO A 16 10.45 12.54 19.69
CA PRO A 16 10.94 12.07 18.41
C PRO A 16 9.74 12.16 17.49
N ILE A 17 9.78 13.10 16.55
CA ILE A 17 8.91 13.08 15.38
C ILE A 17 9.13 11.68 14.82
N GLN A 18 8.20 10.76 15.11
CA GLN A 18 8.12 9.47 14.47
C GLN A 18 8.17 9.83 13.00
N SER A 19 9.29 9.52 12.36
CA SER A 19 9.46 9.62 10.93
C SER A 19 8.36 8.75 10.33
N ILE A 20 7.24 9.37 10.01
CA ILE A 20 6.20 8.81 9.16
C ILE A 20 6.90 8.70 7.82
N SER A 21 7.61 7.59 7.61
CA SER A 21 8.20 7.29 6.32
C SER A 21 7.06 7.41 5.31
N PRO A 22 7.25 8.07 4.17
CA PRO A 22 6.20 8.16 3.16
C PRO A 22 5.73 6.73 2.89
N ASN A 23 4.48 6.43 3.26
CA ASN A 23 3.91 5.08 3.29
C ASN A 23 4.27 4.38 1.98
N LYS A 24 5.31 3.55 2.01
CA LYS A 24 5.93 3.04 0.80
C LYS A 24 4.97 2.00 0.25
N VAL A 25 4.23 2.38 -0.79
CA VAL A 25 3.20 1.50 -1.34
C VAL A 25 3.87 0.21 -1.82
N GLU A 26 3.37 -0.91 -1.32
CA GLU A 26 3.89 -2.23 -1.63
C GLU A 26 3.00 -2.89 -2.67
N VAL A 27 3.58 -3.35 -3.77
CA VAL A 27 2.80 -4.00 -4.84
C VAL A 27 3.10 -5.50 -4.83
N TYR A 28 2.05 -6.29 -4.97
CA TYR A 28 2.07 -7.74 -4.96
C TYR A 28 1.41 -8.27 -6.23
N GLU A 29 1.87 -9.41 -6.71
CA GLU A 29 1.28 -10.15 -7.82
C GLU A 29 0.69 -11.45 -7.30
N HIS A 30 -0.56 -11.72 -7.68
CA HIS A 30 -1.16 -13.03 -7.50
C HIS A 30 -0.61 -14.01 -8.54
N VAL A 31 0.01 -15.09 -8.07
CA VAL A 31 0.56 -16.15 -8.90
C VAL A 31 -0.16 -17.45 -8.60
N VAL A 32 -0.82 -18.02 -9.62
CA VAL A 32 -1.58 -19.28 -9.48
C VAL A 32 -0.64 -20.40 -9.04
N GLY A 33 -1.06 -21.20 -8.07
CA GLY A 33 -0.28 -22.33 -7.54
C GLY A 33 0.86 -21.92 -6.60
N LEU A 34 1.10 -20.62 -6.38
CA LEU A 34 2.01 -20.16 -5.34
C LEU A 34 1.28 -20.22 -3.99
N ASN A 35 1.95 -20.70 -2.94
CA ASN A 35 1.40 -20.66 -1.58
C ASN A 35 2.43 -20.06 -0.61
N LYS A 36 2.87 -18.83 -0.90
CA LYS A 36 3.95 -18.16 -0.15
C LYS A 36 3.47 -17.04 0.77
N MET A 37 2.39 -16.36 0.44
CA MET A 37 1.95 -15.18 1.18
C MET A 37 0.45 -14.95 1.03
N THR A 38 -0.16 -14.49 2.11
CA THR A 38 -1.56 -14.10 2.18
C THR A 38 -1.66 -12.67 2.67
N ILE A 39 -2.46 -11.85 2.00
CA ILE A 39 -2.81 -10.49 2.46
C ILE A 39 -4.32 -10.43 2.62
N SER A 40 -4.76 -9.98 3.80
CA SER A 40 -6.16 -9.78 4.12
C SER A 40 -6.40 -8.36 4.59
N GLY A 41 -7.48 -7.74 4.14
CA GLY A 41 -7.88 -6.40 4.58
C GLY A 41 -9.07 -5.85 3.81
N MET A 42 -9.47 -4.64 4.18
CA MET A 42 -10.60 -3.97 3.54
C MET A 42 -10.17 -3.41 2.18
N VAL A 43 -10.96 -3.71 1.13
CA VAL A 43 -10.69 -3.21 -0.22
C VAL A 43 -11.13 -1.77 -0.31
N SER A 44 -10.19 -0.85 -0.50
CA SER A 44 -10.48 0.59 -0.61
C SER A 44 -10.76 1.03 -2.05
N ARG A 45 -10.20 0.31 -3.03
CA ARG A 45 -10.33 0.63 -4.44
C ARG A 45 -9.99 -0.58 -5.30
N VAL A 46 -10.60 -0.66 -6.48
CA VAL A 46 -10.20 -1.57 -7.56
C VAL A 46 -10.00 -0.74 -8.83
N LYS A 47 -8.88 -0.93 -9.53
CA LYS A 47 -8.62 -0.36 -10.86
C LYS A 47 -8.37 -1.47 -11.86
N SER A 48 -9.05 -1.45 -13.01
CA SER A 48 -8.70 -2.31 -14.14
C SER A 48 -7.62 -1.65 -15.01
N TYR A 49 -6.79 -2.47 -15.63
CA TYR A 49 -5.78 -2.06 -16.60
C TYR A 49 -5.76 -3.05 -17.74
N GLN A 50 -5.99 -2.56 -18.95
CA GLN A 50 -6.04 -3.39 -20.15
C GLN A 50 -4.86 -3.05 -21.05
N THR A 51 -4.15 -4.09 -21.47
CA THR A 51 -3.17 -4.08 -22.54
C THR A 51 -3.75 -4.82 -23.74
N PHE A 52 -3.08 -4.77 -24.89
CA PHE A 52 -3.54 -5.44 -26.11
C PHE A 52 -3.84 -6.93 -25.88
N ASP A 53 -2.98 -7.64 -25.13
CA ASP A 53 -3.09 -9.09 -24.93
C ASP A 53 -3.60 -9.50 -23.54
N HIS A 54 -3.66 -8.57 -22.58
CA HIS A 54 -3.90 -8.91 -21.18
C HIS A 54 -4.70 -7.85 -20.41
N SER A 55 -5.63 -8.32 -19.59
CA SER A 55 -6.38 -7.52 -18.62
C SER A 55 -5.94 -7.85 -17.20
N TYR A 56 -5.79 -6.81 -16.38
CA TYR A 56 -5.37 -6.90 -14.99
C TYR A 56 -6.28 -6.07 -14.10
N TYR A 57 -6.41 -6.49 -12.84
CA TYR A 57 -7.06 -5.77 -11.77
C TYR A 57 -6.05 -5.45 -10.68
N PHE A 58 -6.05 -4.20 -10.23
CA PHE A 58 -5.26 -3.71 -9.11
C PHE A 58 -6.20 -3.42 -7.94
N ILE A 59 -6.07 -4.20 -6.88
CA ILE A 59 -6.90 -4.15 -5.69
C ILE A 59 -6.10 -3.46 -4.58
N TYR A 60 -6.66 -2.42 -4.00
CA TYR A 60 -5.99 -1.58 -3.01
C TYR A 60 -6.48 -1.97 -1.61
N ILE A 61 -5.54 -2.30 -0.73
CA ILE A 61 -5.76 -2.65 0.68
C ILE A 61 -4.72 -1.88 1.49
N ASP A 62 -5.14 -0.86 2.23
CA ASP A 62 -4.25 0.05 2.96
C ASP A 62 -3.12 0.61 2.06
N HIS A 63 -1.87 0.36 2.42
CA HIS A 63 -0.65 0.71 1.67
C HIS A 63 -0.19 -0.39 0.70
N LYS A 64 -1.03 -1.38 0.42
CA LYS A 64 -0.71 -2.53 -0.43
C LYS A 64 -1.59 -2.53 -1.67
N ILE A 65 -0.99 -2.88 -2.81
CA ILE A 65 -1.71 -3.07 -4.08
C ILE A 65 -1.49 -4.50 -4.54
N ILE A 66 -2.57 -5.19 -4.86
CA ILE A 66 -2.54 -6.56 -5.36
C ILE A 66 -2.93 -6.55 -6.83
N LYS A 67 -1.98 -6.93 -7.70
CA LYS A 67 -2.16 -7.16 -9.13
C LYS A 67 -2.66 -8.58 -9.35
N ILE A 68 -3.82 -8.72 -9.99
CA ILE A 68 -4.44 -10.00 -10.35
C ILE A 68 -4.73 -9.97 -11.86
N SER A 69 -4.44 -11.05 -12.58
CA SER A 69 -4.86 -11.18 -13.98
C SER A 69 -6.37 -11.41 -14.04
N ASP A 70 -7.03 -10.95 -15.10
CA ASP A 70 -8.46 -11.18 -15.31
C ASP A 70 -8.84 -12.68 -15.23
N LYS A 71 -7.97 -13.56 -15.73
CA LYS A 71 -8.14 -15.03 -15.63
C LYS A 71 -8.21 -15.56 -14.20
N ALA A 72 -7.57 -14.89 -13.25
CA ALA A 72 -7.53 -15.27 -11.84
C ALA A 72 -8.42 -14.37 -10.96
N TYR A 73 -9.00 -13.31 -11.52
CA TYR A 73 -9.83 -12.38 -10.78
C TYR A 73 -11.20 -12.99 -10.52
N ASN A 74 -11.50 -13.26 -9.26
CA ASN A 74 -12.85 -13.62 -8.86
C ASN A 74 -13.72 -12.35 -8.85
N LYS A 75 -14.85 -12.36 -9.57
CA LYS A 75 -15.80 -11.24 -9.64
C LYS A 75 -16.40 -10.86 -8.27
N GLY A 76 -16.19 -11.67 -7.23
CA GLY A 76 -16.65 -11.41 -5.87
C GLY A 76 -15.80 -10.44 -5.02
N VAL A 77 -14.84 -9.70 -5.59
CA VAL A 77 -14.12 -8.65 -4.83
C VAL A 77 -14.97 -7.38 -4.78
N ILE A 78 -15.36 -6.96 -3.57
CA ILE A 78 -16.27 -5.85 -3.31
C ILE A 78 -15.51 -4.74 -2.55
N ILE A 79 -15.67 -3.49 -3.00
CA ILE A 79 -15.10 -2.31 -2.33
C ILE A 79 -15.83 -2.09 -1.00
N GLY A 80 -15.08 -1.86 0.08
CA GLY A 80 -15.60 -1.70 1.44
C GLY A 80 -15.68 -3.01 2.22
N GLU A 81 -15.48 -4.16 1.57
CA GLU A 81 -15.47 -5.46 2.23
C GLU A 81 -14.07 -5.98 2.51
N LYS A 82 -13.97 -6.85 3.52
CA LYS A 82 -12.72 -7.52 3.88
C LYS A 82 -12.52 -8.73 2.97
N HIS A 83 -11.42 -8.74 2.23
CA HIS A 83 -11.03 -9.86 1.37
C HIS A 83 -9.66 -10.40 1.77
N SER A 84 -9.45 -11.69 1.48
CA SER A 84 -8.18 -12.39 1.68
C SER A 84 -7.67 -12.89 0.34
N PHE A 85 -6.41 -12.56 0.02
CA PHE A 85 -5.75 -12.94 -1.22
C PHE A 85 -4.54 -13.79 -0.88
N THR A 86 -4.50 -15.03 -1.38
CA THR A 86 -3.41 -16.00 -1.17
C THR A 86 -2.51 -16.05 -2.41
N GLY A 87 -1.39 -16.77 -2.34
CA GLY A 87 -0.49 -16.96 -3.48
C GLY A 87 0.16 -15.70 -4.01
N LEU A 88 0.49 -14.77 -3.09
CA LEU A 88 1.06 -13.49 -3.44
C LEU A 88 2.60 -13.54 -3.49
N ARG A 89 3.17 -12.77 -4.41
CA ARG A 89 4.60 -12.46 -4.49
C ARG A 89 4.78 -10.95 -4.54
N LYS A 90 5.72 -10.41 -3.76
CA LYS A 90 6.07 -8.98 -3.83
C LYS A 90 6.71 -8.66 -5.18
N LEU A 91 6.18 -7.65 -5.88
CA LEU A 91 6.73 -7.15 -7.15
C LEU A 91 7.86 -6.17 -6.87
N ALA A 92 8.91 -6.22 -7.71
CA ALA A 92 9.99 -5.24 -7.63
C ALA A 92 9.51 -3.86 -8.12
N PRO A 93 10.02 -2.74 -7.56
CA PRO A 93 9.64 -1.38 -7.98
C PRO A 93 9.66 -1.14 -9.49
N LYS A 94 10.71 -1.61 -10.17
CA LYS A 94 10.86 -1.46 -11.62
C LYS A 94 9.72 -2.11 -12.42
N GLU A 95 9.09 -3.15 -11.89
CA GLU A 95 8.07 -3.92 -12.63
C GLU A 95 6.68 -3.29 -12.56
N TYR A 96 6.35 -2.58 -11.47
CA TYR A 96 5.03 -1.97 -11.31
C TYR A 96 4.96 -0.48 -11.66
N LEU A 97 6.09 0.21 -11.76
CA LEU A 97 6.13 1.61 -12.20
C LEU A 97 5.55 1.81 -13.61
N LYS A 98 5.62 0.78 -14.48
CA LYS A 98 5.06 0.81 -15.84
C LYS A 98 3.52 0.98 -15.89
N TYR A 99 2.83 0.73 -14.78
CA TYR A 99 1.37 0.78 -14.73
C TYR A 99 0.81 2.12 -14.22
N ASN A 100 1.67 3.13 -13.94
CA ASN A 100 1.24 4.46 -13.47
C ASN A 100 0.21 4.43 -12.31
N LEU A 101 0.32 3.45 -11.41
CA LEU A 101 -0.68 3.16 -10.36
C LEU A 101 -0.91 4.32 -9.37
N PHE A 102 0.04 5.27 -9.32
CA PHE A 102 0.07 6.38 -8.38
C PHE A 102 -0.46 7.70 -8.95
N ARG A 103 -0.87 7.74 -10.23
CA ARG A 103 -1.46 8.96 -10.83
C ARG A 103 -2.92 9.11 -10.36
N LYS A 104 -3.24 10.26 -9.77
CA LYS A 104 -4.55 10.62 -9.22
C LYS A 104 -5.59 10.80 -10.31
#